data_AF-V7C8V6-F1
#
_entry.id   AF-V7C8V6-F1
#
_cell.length_a   1.000
_cell.length_b   1.000
_cell.length_c   1.000
_cell.angle_alpha   90.00
_cell.angle_beta   90.00
_cell.angle_gamma   90.00
#
_symmetry.space_group_name_H-M   'P 1'
#
loop_
_entity.id
_entity.type
_entity.pdbx_description
1 polymer ?
#
loop_
_entity_poly.entity_id
_entity_poly.type
_entity_poly.pdbx_seq_one_letter_code
_entity_poly.pdbx_strand_id
1 'polypeptide(L)' 'MWAATVWCIWDQRNHIVFRQGKVDTEEIFQMAQLKTWLWMKHRMNVFNYSFSDWNLNPLICIKSVL' A
#
# COMPACT_ATOMS: atom_id res chain seq x y z
N MET A 1 3.20 -6.10 -1.31
CA MET A 1 3.93 -4.92 -0.81
C MET A 1 4.87 -4.34 -1.85
N TRP A 2 5.93 -5.06 -2.24
CA TRP A 2 6.97 -4.55 -3.15
C TRP A 2 6.44 -3.83 -4.41
N ALA A 3 5.54 -4.47 -5.17
CA ALA A 3 5.00 -3.88 -6.39
C ALA A 3 4.27 -2.54 -6.15
N ALA A 4 3.50 -2.43 -5.05
CA ALA A 4 2.83 -1.19 -4.69
C ALA A 4 3.81 -0.12 -4.22
N THR A 5 4.87 -0.50 -3.50
CA THR A 5 5.95 0.43 -3.10
C THR A 5 6.66 1.00 -4.32
N VAL A 6 7.06 0.14 -5.27
CA VAL A 6 7.71 0.58 -6.52
C VAL A 6 6.78 1.50 -7.32
N TRP A 7 5.49 1.16 -7.41
CA TRP A 7 4.49 2.01 -8.06
C TRP A 7 4.38 3.38 -7.40
N CYS A 8 4.24 3.44 -6.08
CA CYS A 8 4.14 4.72 -5.34
C CYS A 8 5.40 5.57 -5.48
N ILE A 9 6.59 4.97 -5.50
CA ILE A 9 7.85 5.70 -5.76
C ILE A 9 7.83 6.29 -7.17
N TRP A 10 7.44 5.50 -8.18
CA TRP A 10 7.35 5.97 -9.56
C TRP A 10 6.35 7.12 -9.70
N ASP A 11 5.17 6.99 -9.08
CA ASP A 11 4.13 8.02 -9.07
C ASP A 11 4.61 9.32 -8.40
N GLN A 12 5.28 9.24 -7.25
CA GLN A 12 5.85 10.42 -6.60
C GLN A 12 6.91 11.11 -7.47
N ARG A 13 7.76 10.34 -8.15
CA ARG A 13 8.78 10.92 -9.05
C ARG A 13 8.12 11.68 -10.21
N ASN A 14 7.04 11.15 -10.77
CA ASN A 14 6.27 11.87 -11.78
C ASN A 14 5.59 13.11 -11.20
N HIS A 15 5.06 13.04 -9.99
CA HIS A 15 4.47 14.19 -9.31
C HIS A 15 5.48 15.34 -9.14
N ILE A 16 6.73 15.02 -8.77
CA ILE A 16 7.81 16.00 -8.65
C ILE A 16 8.15 16.62 -10.01
N VAL A 17 8.37 15.78 -11.03
CA VAL A 17 8.81 16.24 -12.36
C VAL A 17 7.72 17.05 -13.08
N PHE A 18 6.47 16.59 -13.04
CA PHE A 18 5.39 17.17 -13.85
C PHE A 18 4.50 18.15 -13.08
N ARG A 19 4.51 18.12 -11.74
CA ARG A 19 3.61 18.95 -10.92
C ARG A 19 4.33 19.79 -9.86
N GLN A 20 5.66 19.86 -9.91
CA GLN A 20 6.48 20.59 -8.94
C GLN A 20 6.20 20.16 -7.48
N GLY A 21 5.80 18.90 -7.31
CA GLY A 21 5.54 18.32 -6.00
C GLY A 21 6.81 18.17 -5.16
N LYS A 22 6.63 17.94 -3.86
CA LYS A 22 7.72 17.62 -2.93
C LYS A 22 7.76 16.13 -2.64
N VAL A 23 8.92 15.61 -2.25
CA VAL A 23 9.02 14.24 -1.76
C VAL A 23 8.35 14.17 -0.39
N ASP A 24 7.40 13.26 -0.23
CA ASP A 24 6.90 12.81 1.07
C ASP A 24 7.08 11.30 1.15
N THR A 25 8.10 10.88 1.88
CA THR A 25 8.42 9.45 2.05
C THR A 25 7.40 8.72 2.90
N GLU A 26 6.76 9.42 3.83
CA GLU A 26 5.73 8.83 4.69
C GLU A 26 4.46 8.57 3.87
N GLU A 27 4.06 9.53 3.04
CA GLU A 27 2.95 9.38 2.10
C GLU A 27 3.17 8.19 1.15
N ILE A 28 4.37 8.04 0.57
CA ILE A 28 4.70 6.90 -0.30
C ILE A 28 4.45 5.57 0.43
N PHE A 29 4.91 5.47 1.67
CA PHE A 29 4.78 4.24 2.45
C PHE A 29 3.32 3.95 2.82
N GLN A 30 2.60 4.96 3.32
CA GLN A 30 1.18 4.84 3.67
C GLN A 30 0.33 4.47 2.45
N MET A 31 0.61 5.06 1.28
CA MET A 31 -0.07 4.72 0.03
C MET A 31 0.23 3.30 -0.43
N ALA A 32 1.46 2.83 -0.26
CA ALA A 32 1.80 1.43 -0.57
C ALA A 32 1.06 0.45 0.35
N GLN A 33 0.95 0.75 1.65
CA GLN A 33 0.15 -0.03 2.60
C GLN A 33 -1.33 -0.01 2.21
N LEU A 34 -1.90 1.14 1.89
CA LEU A 34 -3.30 1.28 1.51
C LEU A 34 -3.62 0.51 0.23
N LYS A 35 -2.81 0.69 -0.83
CA LYS A 35 -3.03 0.00 -2.11
C LYS A 35 -2.96 -1.52 -1.97
N THR A 36 -2.06 -2.02 -1.13
CA THR A 36 -1.91 -3.47 -0.92
C THR A 36 -3.03 -4.05 -0.09
N TRP A 37 -3.46 -3.35 0.97
CA TRP A 37 -4.66 -3.73 1.72
C TRP A 37 -5.91 -3.74 0.84
N LEU A 38 -6.12 -2.68 0.05
CA LEU A 38 -7.24 -2.63 -0.91
C LEU A 38 -7.16 -3.78 -1.90
N TRP A 39 -5.98 -4.08 -2.43
CA TRP A 39 -5.80 -5.20 -3.34
C TRP A 39 -6.19 -6.53 -2.69
N MET A 40 -5.74 -6.80 -1.46
CA MET A 40 -6.11 -8.02 -0.72
C MET A 40 -7.61 -8.10 -0.49
N LYS A 41 -8.22 -7.00 -0.02
CA LYS A 41 -9.65 -6.91 0.28
C LYS A 41 -10.54 -7.18 -0.95
N HIS A 42 -10.13 -6.75 -2.14
CA HIS A 42 -10.90 -6.96 -3.37
C HIS A 42 -10.59 -8.29 -4.06
N ARG A 43 -9.39 -8.86 -3.85
CA ARG A 43 -9.01 -10.15 -4.47
C ARG A 43 -9.46 -11.36 -3.67
N MET A 44 -9.50 -11.26 -2.35
CA MET A 44 -9.73 -12.39 -1.46
C MET A 44 -11.05 -12.21 -0.72
N ASN A 45 -12.07 -13.02 -1.07
CA ASN A 45 -13.40 -12.94 -0.44
C ASN A 45 -13.38 -13.22 1.08
N VAL A 46 -12.35 -13.91 1.57
CA VAL A 46 -12.17 -14.24 3.00
C VAL A 46 -11.35 -13.18 3.77
N PHE A 47 -10.88 -12.13 3.09
CA PHE A 47 -10.06 -11.09 3.72
C PHE A 47 -10.95 -10.08 4.47
N ASN A 48 -11.13 -10.32 5.76
CA ASN A 48 -11.99 -9.52 6.65
C ASN A 48 -11.21 -8.58 7.59
N TYR A 49 -9.93 -8.30 7.29
CA TYR A 49 -9.09 -7.43 8.12
C TYR A 49 -9.29 -5.96 7.79
N SER A 50 -9.35 -5.13 8.84
CA SER A 50 -9.35 -3.68 8.69
C SER A 50 -7.99 -3.18 8.19
N PHE A 51 -7.94 -1.92 7.74
CA PHE A 51 -6.66 -1.30 7.38
C PHE A 51 -5.74 -1.14 8.60
N SER A 52 -6.31 -0.95 9.79
CA SER A 52 -5.55 -0.89 11.05
C SER A 52 -4.86 -2.23 11.33
N ASP A 53 -5.59 -3.35 11.22
CA ASP A 53 -5.03 -4.70 11.43
C ASP A 53 -3.87 -4.97 10.46
N TRP A 54 -4.05 -4.57 9.20
CA TRP A 54 -3.03 -4.68 8.17
C TRP A 54 -1.78 -3.88 8.48
N ASN A 55 -1.91 -2.66 9.01
CA ASN A 55 -0.76 -1.83 9.35
C ASN A 55 -0.03 -2.35 10.59
N LEU A 56 -0.76 -2.89 11.57
CA LEU A 56 -0.17 -3.46 12.78
C LEU A 56 0.58 -4.76 12.49
N ASN A 57 -0.02 -5.70 11.75
CA ASN A 57 0.55 -7.03 11.51
C ASN A 57 0.18 -7.61 10.14
N PRO A 58 0.73 -7.07 9.03
CA PRO A 58 0.35 -7.48 7.68
C PRO A 58 0.66 -8.96 7.40
N LEU A 59 1.72 -9.51 8.01
CA LEU A 59 2.09 -10.92 7.87
C LEU A 59 1.03 -11.86 8.46
N ILE A 60 0.39 -11.48 9.57
CA ILE A 60 -0.67 -12.28 10.18
C ILE A 60 -1.91 -12.25 9.29
N CYS A 61 -2.29 -11.07 8.78
CA CYS A 61 -3.42 -10.90 7.87
C CYS A 61 -3.27 -11.68 6.55
N ILE A 62 -2.04 -11.88 6.08
CA ILE A 62 -1.77 -12.68 4.87
C ILE A 62 -1.84 -14.18 5.19
N LYS A 63 -1.22 -14.62 6.29
CA LYS A 63 -1.15 -16.05 6.67
C LYS A 63 -2.51 -16.67 6.98
N SER A 64 -3.48 -15.90 7.42
CA SER A 64 -4.83 -16.39 7.68
C SER A 64 -5.69 -16.54 6.43
N VAL A 65 -5.18 -16.08 5.28
CA VAL A 65 -5.89 -16.00 4.01
C VAL A 65 -5.23 -16.89 2.93
N LEU A 66 -3.99 -17.33 3.15
CA LEU A 66 -3.27 -18.35 2.35
C LEU A 66 -3.33 -19.71 3.05
#